data_AF-A0A0X3BL35-F1
#
_entry.id   AF-A0A0X3BL35-F1
#
_cell.length_a   1.000
_cell.length_b   1.000
_cell.length_c   1.000
_cell.angle_alpha   90.00
_cell.angle_beta   90.00
_cell.angle_gamma   90.00
#
_symmetry.space_group_name_H-M   'P 1'
#
loop_
_entity.id
_entity.type
_entity.pdbx_description
1 polymer ?
#
loop_
_entity_poly.entity_id
_entity_poly.type
_entity_poly.pdbx_seq_one_letter_code
_entity_poly.pdbx_strand_id
1 'polypeptide(L)' 'MLKATIDADIFRESIDAIAALVTECRLHTAEDLIRTRAVDTANVAMVSLDLQSTAFNSFSLQPEKWVWTSQR' A
#
# COMPACT_ATOMS: atom_id res chain seq x y z
N MET A 1 -0.87 8.77 9.41
CA MET A 1 -1.45 9.25 8.14
C MET A 1 -0.39 9.19 7.03
N LEU A 2 -0.69 8.49 5.93
CA LEU A 2 0.17 8.41 4.74
C LEU A 2 -0.13 9.57 3.78
N LYS A 3 0.90 10.21 3.25
CA LYS A 3 0.83 11.17 2.14
C LYS A 3 1.87 10.81 1.11
N ALA A 4 1.45 10.44 -0.10
CA ALA A 4 2.35 10.08 -1.18
C ALA A 4 1.82 10.56 -2.54
N THR A 5 2.72 10.75 -3.50
CA THR A 5 2.38 11.12 -4.89
C THR A 5 3.13 10.18 -5.82
N ILE A 6 2.41 9.49 -6.69
CA ILE A 6 2.95 8.53 -7.66
C ILE A 6 2.46 8.89 -9.06
N ASP A 7 3.19 8.45 -10.09
CA ASP A 7 2.73 8.49 -11.46
C ASP A 7 1.44 7.65 -11.62
N ALA A 8 0.41 8.26 -12.22
CA ALA A 8 -0.91 7.66 -12.29
C ALA A 8 -0.98 6.48 -13.27
N ASP A 9 -0.21 6.53 -14.35
CA ASP A 9 -0.22 5.47 -15.37
C ASP A 9 0.49 4.23 -14.83
N ILE A 10 1.66 4.39 -14.21
CA ILE A 10 2.39 3.29 -13.55
C ILE A 10 1.55 2.68 -12.42
N PHE A 11 0.90 3.52 -11.62
CA PHE A 11 0.06 3.01 -10.53
C PHE A 11 -1.17 2.29 -11.06
N ARG A 12 -1.80 2.77 -12.14
CA ARG A 12 -2.94 2.10 -12.78
C ARG A 12 -2.57 0.71 -13.26
N GLU A 13 -1.47 0.56 -13.98
CA GLU A 13 -0.99 -0.75 -14.45
C GLU A 13 -0.74 -1.73 -13.29
N SER A 14 -0.19 -1.22 -12.17
CA SER A 14 0.02 -2.01 -10.96
C SER A 14 -1.30 -2.48 -10.32
N ILE A 15 -2.34 -1.62 -10.33
CA ILE A 15 -3.67 -1.96 -9.83
C ILE A 15 -4.38 -2.94 -10.75
N ASP A 16 -4.29 -2.78 -12.07
CA ASP A 16 -4.88 -3.68 -13.06
C ASP A 16 -4.32 -5.11 -12.91
N ALA A 17 -3.02 -5.23 -12.64
CA ALA A 17 -2.39 -6.53 -12.35
C ALA A 17 -2.93 -7.19 -11.08
N ILE A 18 -3.22 -6.42 -10.02
CA ILE A 18 -3.83 -6.96 -8.78
C ILE A 18 -5.28 -7.34 -9.02
N ALA A 19 -6.04 -6.48 -9.71
CA ALA A 19 -7.46 -6.66 -9.99
C ALA A 19 -7.75 -7.91 -10.85
N ALA A 20 -6.77 -8.35 -11.65
CA ALA A 20 -6.87 -9.60 -12.40
C ALA A 20 -6.91 -10.86 -11.51
N LEU A 21 -6.40 -10.80 -10.27
CA LEU A 21 -6.40 -11.92 -9.32
C LEU A 21 -7.44 -11.78 -8.21
N VAL A 22 -7.65 -10.57 -7.69
CA VAL A 22 -8.50 -10.32 -6.51
C VAL A 22 -9.31 -9.04 -6.66
N THR A 23 -10.50 -9.02 -6.07
CA THR A 23 -11.37 -7.83 -6.05
C THR A 23 -10.99 -6.82 -4.98
N GLU A 24 -10.28 -7.26 -3.93
CA GLU A 24 -9.81 -6.43 -2.83
C GLU A 24 -8.45 -6.90 -2.32
N CYS A 25 -7.65 -5.98 -1.80
CA CYS A 25 -6.38 -6.29 -1.16
C CYS A 25 -6.10 -5.33 -0.01
N ARG A 26 -5.23 -5.76 0.91
CA ARG A 26 -4.75 -4.92 2.01
C ARG A 26 -3.43 -4.26 1.61
N LEU A 27 -3.37 -2.94 1.69
CA LEU A 27 -2.12 -2.20 1.58
C LEU A 27 -1.47 -2.08 2.96
N HIS A 28 -0.24 -2.55 3.07
CA HIS A 28 0.61 -2.39 4.25
C HIS A 28 1.58 -1.24 4.00
N THR A 29 1.60 -0.26 4.90
CA THR A 29 2.47 0.91 4.80
C THR A 29 3.54 0.85 5.87
N ALA A 30 4.80 1.01 5.49
CA ALA A 30 5.93 1.21 6.40
C ALA A 30 6.63 2.55 6.09
N GLU A 31 7.68 2.88 6.83
CA GLU A 31 8.36 4.18 6.73
C GLU A 31 8.94 4.46 5.33
N ASP A 32 9.27 3.42 4.58
CA ASP A 32 9.97 3.50 3.29
C ASP A 32 9.29 2.73 2.16
N LEU A 33 8.18 2.03 2.42
CA LEU A 33 7.52 1.18 1.42
C LEU A 33 6.01 1.06 1.63
N ILE A 34 5.29 0.84 0.52
CA ILE A 34 3.93 0.29 0.52
C ILE A 34 3.99 -1.10 -0.11
N ARG A 35 3.40 -2.09 0.56
CA ARG A 35 3.30 -3.43 -0.02
C ARG A 35 1.91 -4.01 0.03
N THR A 36 1.64 -4.92 -0.89
CA THR A 36 0.49 -5.81 -0.81
C THR A 36 0.82 -7.18 -1.34
N ARG A 37 0.18 -8.18 -0.74
CA ARG A 37 0.21 -9.57 -1.18
C ARG A 37 -1.22 -10.07 -1.16
N ALA A 38 -1.64 -10.62 -2.29
CA ALA A 38 -2.96 -11.17 -2.43
C ALA A 38 -2.88 -12.48 -3.21
N VAL A 39 -3.72 -13.42 -2.82
CA VAL A 39 -3.82 -14.74 -3.42
C VAL A 39 -5.21 -14.86 -4.01
N ASP A 40 -5.32 -15.48 -5.17
CA ASP A 40 -6.60 -15.77 -5.80
C ASP A 40 -7.46 -16.71 -4.94
N THR A 41 -8.76 -16.79 -5.23
CA THR A 41 -9.69 -17.62 -4.45
C THR A 41 -9.41 -19.12 -4.55
N ALA A 42 -8.78 -19.58 -5.64
CA ALA A 42 -8.42 -20.98 -5.81
C ALA A 42 -7.05 -21.33 -5.21
N ASN A 43 -6.31 -20.35 -4.67
CA ASN A 43 -4.99 -20.51 -4.07
C ASN A 43 -3.95 -21.09 -5.05
N VAL A 44 -4.03 -20.69 -6.32
CA VAL A 44 -3.15 -21.12 -7.42
C VAL A 44 -2.13 -20.04 -7.78
N ALA A 45 -2.48 -18.78 -7.64
CA ALA A 45 -1.67 -17.64 -8.04
C ALA A 45 -1.64 -16.56 -6.95
N MET A 46 -0.46 -15.98 -6.76
CA MET A 46 -0.23 -14.88 -5.84
C MET A 46 0.34 -13.69 -6.60
N VAL A 47 -0.19 -12.51 -6.32
CA VAL A 47 0.43 -11.23 -6.71
C VAL A 47 1.13 -10.63 -5.49
N SER A 48 2.35 -10.16 -5.69
CA SER A 48 3.13 -9.41 -4.69
C SER A 48 3.58 -8.10 -5.31
N LEU A 49 3.08 -6.99 -4.79
CA LEU A 49 3.48 -5.63 -5.19
C LEU A 49 4.21 -4.97 -4.03
N ASP A 50 5.45 -4.55 -4.26
CA ASP A 50 6.24 -3.78 -3.31
C ASP A 50 6.62 -2.44 -3.99
N LEU A 51 6.05 -1.33 -3.52
CA LEU A 51 6.33 0.04 -3.95
C LEU A 51 7.27 0.71 -2.94
N GLN A 52 8.54 0.85 -3.29
CA GLN A 52 9.50 1.58 -2.48
C GLN A 52 9.23 3.09 -2.52
N SER A 53 9.68 3.82 -1.50
CA SER A 53 9.59 5.29 -1.42
C SER A 53 10.18 5.99 -2.65
N THR A 54 11.17 5.38 -3.30
CA THR A 54 11.80 5.84 -4.55
C THR A 54 10.88 5.79 -5.77
N ALA A 55 9.79 5.00 -5.74
CA ALA A 55 8.78 4.96 -6.79
C ALA A 55 7.81 6.15 -6.73
N PHE A 56 7.85 6.94 -5.65
CA PHE A 56 6.98 8.08 -5.45
C PHE A 56 7.73 9.40 -5.69
N ASN A 57 7.05 10.39 -6.27
CA ASN A 57 7.53 11.77 -6.35
C ASN A 57 7.57 12.45 -4.97
N SER A 58 6.68 12.04 -4.06
CA SER A 58 6.73 12.41 -2.64
C SER A 58 6.20 11.26 -1.79
N PHE A 59 6.83 11.02 -0.63
CA PHE A 59 6.39 9.99 0.31
C PHE A 59 6.62 10.46 1.75
N SER A 60 5.56 10.45 2.56
CA SER A 60 5.58 10.84 3.96
C SER A 60 4.61 9.97 4.75
N LEU A 61 5.14 9.19 5.68
CA LEU A 61 4.33 8.43 6.64
C LEU A 61 4.44 9.11 8.01
N GLN A 62 3.33 9.64 8.51
CA GLN A 62 3.26 10.07 9.91
C GLN A 62 2.69 8.93 10.75
N PRO A 63 3.44 8.35 11.69
CA PRO A 63 2.87 7.40 12.65
C PRO A 63 1.83 8.12 13.49
N GLU A 64 0.71 7.44 13.75
CA GLU A 64 -0.33 7.94 14.64
C GLU A 64 0.21 8.05 16.06
N LYS A 65 0.36 9.29 16.54
CA LYS A 65 0.70 9.55 17.94
C LYS A 65 -0.56 9.38 18.78
N TRP A 66 -0.66 8.26 19.50
CA TRP A 66 -1.65 8.13 20.55
C TRP A 66 -1.28 9.05 21.72
N VAL A 67 -2.05 10.12 21.92
CA VAL A 67 -1.92 10.99 23.10
C VAL A 67 -2.91 10.47 24.15
N TRP A 68 -2.42 9.78 25.17
CA TRP A 68 -3.20 9.49 26.38
C TRP A 68 -3.34 10.78 27.20
N THR A 69 -4.37 11.59 26.94
CA THR A 69 -4.79 12.61 27.91
C THR A 69 -5.58 11.93 29.02
N SER A 70 -4.87 11.55 30.09
CA SER A 70 -5.48 11.27 31.39
C SER A 70 -6.09 12.57 31.90
N GLN A 71 -7.40 12.75 31.72
CA GLN A 71 -8.15 13.70 32.53
C GLN A 71 -8.45 13.03 33.88
N ARG A 72 -7.93 13.69 34.92
CA ARG A 72 -8.31 13.50 36.33
C ARG A 72 -9.80 13.69 36.54
#